data_AF-A0A2W6BTV0-F1
#
_entry.id   AF-A0A2W6BTV0-F1
#
_cell.length_a   1.000
_cell.length_b   1.000
_cell.length_c   1.000
_cell.angle_alpha   90.00
_cell.angle_beta   90.00
_cell.angle_gamma   90.00
#
_symmetry.space_group_name_H-M   'P 1'
#
loop_
_entity.id
_entity.type
_entity.pdbx_description
1 polymer ?
#
loop_
_entity_poly.entity_id
_entity_poly.type
_entity_poly.pdbx_seq_one_letter_code
_entity_poly.pdbx_strand_id
1 'polypeptide(L)'
;MTRGATPMIPLGYGKFVRADRVFALVPLEGSERGEGRRTLVHVDGIDEPIVASRSEHAIAREIASALGQRSAAARDAARGQEALF
;
A
#
# COMPACT_ATOMS: atom_id res chain seq x y z
N MET A 1 11.32 -23.85 7.25
CA MET A 1 11.31 -22.47 6.71
C MET A 1 10.26 -21.69 7.49
N THR A 2 10.66 -20.88 8.46
CA THR A 2 9.70 -20.00 9.15
C THR A 2 9.23 -18.98 8.12
N ARG A 3 7.97 -19.06 7.67
CA ARG A 3 7.39 -17.95 6.90
C ARG A 3 7.47 -16.74 7.83
N GLY A 4 8.30 -15.76 7.48
CA GLY A 4 8.29 -14.47 8.17
C GLY A 4 6.86 -13.97 8.24
N ALA A 5 6.48 -13.40 9.39
CA ALA A 5 5.14 -12.87 9.59
C ALA A 5 4.81 -11.93 8.43
N THR A 6 3.70 -12.19 7.76
CA THR A 6 3.29 -11.36 6.63
C THR A 6 2.98 -9.95 7.13
N PRO A 7 3.58 -8.91 6.54
CA PRO A 7 3.48 -7.56 7.08
C PRO A 7 2.06 -6.99 6.93
N MET A 8 1.61 -6.30 7.97
CA MET A 8 0.37 -5.54 8.00
C MET A 8 0.65 -4.09 7.57
N ILE A 9 -0.28 -3.49 6.82
CA ILE A 9 -0.22 -2.10 6.41
C ILE A 9 -1.44 -1.32 6.89
N PRO A 10 -1.28 -0.05 7.30
CA PRO A 10 -2.39 0.79 7.75
C PRO A 10 -3.20 1.35 6.58
N LEU A 11 -4.54 1.26 6.68
CA LEU A 11 -5.49 1.89 5.76
C LEU A 11 -6.08 3.21 6.30
N GLY A 12 -5.75 3.55 7.55
CA GLY A 12 -6.26 4.71 8.28
C GLY A 12 -7.42 4.37 9.23
N TYR A 13 -7.65 5.23 10.23
CA TYR A 13 -8.65 5.03 11.31
C TYR A 13 -8.61 3.65 11.98
N GLY A 14 -7.40 3.15 12.27
CA GLY A 14 -7.21 1.85 12.95
C GLY A 14 -7.47 0.61 12.09
N LYS A 15 -7.74 0.75 10.79
CA LYS A 15 -7.88 -0.38 9.86
C LYS A 15 -6.52 -0.84 9.35
N PHE A 16 -6.30 -2.14 9.32
CA PHE A 16 -5.07 -2.75 8.81
C PHE A 16 -5.39 -3.96 7.93
N VAL A 17 -4.57 -4.19 6.92
CA VAL A 17 -4.67 -5.36 6.05
C VAL A 17 -3.29 -5.97 5.82
N ARG A 18 -3.23 -7.27 5.48
CA ARG A 18 -1.99 -7.89 5.03
C ARG A 18 -1.61 -7.33 3.66
N ALA A 19 -0.35 -6.93 3.50
CA ALA A 19 0.13 -6.36 2.25
C ALA A 19 0.03 -7.33 1.06
N ASP A 20 0.16 -8.64 1.30
CA ASP A 20 0.14 -9.68 0.27
C ASP A 20 -1.26 -10.12 -0.17
N ARG A 21 -2.32 -9.61 0.46
CA ARG A 21 -3.72 -9.97 0.14
C ARG A 21 -4.45 -8.86 -0.62
N VAL A 22 -3.86 -7.67 -0.75
CA VAL A 22 -4.47 -6.57 -1.49
C VAL A 22 -4.25 -6.79 -2.98
N PHE A 23 -5.33 -6.87 -3.77
CA PHE A 23 -5.24 -7.08 -5.21
C PHE A 23 -5.72 -5.88 -6.05
N ALA A 24 -6.47 -4.94 -5.47
CA ALA A 24 -6.85 -3.70 -6.15
C ALA A 24 -7.03 -2.53 -5.18
N LEU A 25 -6.70 -1.33 -5.66
CA LEU A 25 -6.97 -0.05 -5.01
C LEU A 25 -7.76 0.82 -5.98
N VAL A 26 -8.94 1.28 -5.57
CA VAL A 26 -9.80 2.13 -6.40
C VAL A 26 -10.01 3.47 -5.67
N PRO A 27 -9.42 4.57 -6.17
CA PRO A 27 -9.68 5.89 -5.63
C PRO A 27 -11.18 6.24 -5.71
N LEU A 28 -11.72 6.83 -4.65
CA LEU A 28 -13.09 7.37 -4.66
C LEU A 28 -13.08 8.79 -5.25
N GLU A 29 -14.08 9.07 -6.09
CA GLU A 29 -14.24 10.35 -6.80
C GLU A 29 -15.59 11.01 -6.49
N GLY A 30 -15.69 12.30 -6.80
CA GLY A 30 -16.96 13.05 -6.72
C GLY A 30 -17.67 12.93 -5.38
N SER A 31 -18.98 12.66 -5.44
CA SER A 31 -19.86 12.52 -4.28
C SER A 31 -19.56 11.28 -3.41
N GLU A 32 -18.80 10.30 -3.90
CA GLU A 32 -18.41 9.13 -3.11
C GLU A 32 -17.26 9.42 -2.13
N ARG A 33 -16.53 10.52 -2.37
CA ARG A 33 -15.48 11.03 -1.50
C ARG A 33 -16.10 11.78 -0.31
N GLY A 34 -16.70 11.02 0.60
CA GLY A 34 -17.12 11.51 1.91
C GLY A 34 -15.94 11.82 2.84
N GLU A 35 -16.22 12.33 4.04
CA GLU A 35 -15.17 12.61 5.04
C GLU A 35 -14.41 11.33 5.40
N GLY A 36 -13.10 11.35 5.22
CA GLY A 36 -12.25 10.20 5.52
C GLY A 36 -12.41 9.00 4.58
N ARG A 37 -13.09 9.13 3.43
CA ARG A 37 -13.18 8.08 2.39
C ARG A 37 -12.33 8.48 1.19
N ARG A 38 -11.24 7.77 0.94
CA ARG A 38 -10.33 8.07 -0.17
C ARG A 38 -10.18 6.93 -1.17
N THR A 39 -10.20 5.67 -0.71
CA THR A 39 -9.87 4.51 -1.54
C THR A 39 -10.68 3.29 -1.11
N LEU A 40 -11.20 2.52 -2.06
CA LEU A 40 -11.69 1.15 -1.85
C LEU A 40 -10.51 0.18 -1.99
N VAL A 41 -10.32 -0.67 -0.97
CA VAL A 41 -9.23 -1.65 -0.92
C VAL A 41 -9.82 -3.04 -1.05
N HIS A 42 -9.54 -3.69 -2.17
CA HIS A 42 -10.00 -5.06 -2.39
C HIS A 42 -8.98 -6.06 -1.83
N VAL A 43 -9.47 -6.97 -0.99
CA VAL A 43 -8.64 -7.93 -0.26
C VAL A 43 -9.13 -9.33 -0.58
N ASP A 44 -8.19 -10.21 -0.90
CA ASP A 44 -8.46 -11.62 -1.16
C ASP A 44 -9.19 -12.27 0.04
N GLY A 45 -10.33 -12.91 -0.23
CA GLY A 45 -11.20 -13.51 0.79
C GLY A 45 -12.16 -12.56 1.50
N ILE A 46 -12.28 -11.30 1.07
CA ILE A 46 -13.28 -10.34 1.56
C ILE A 46 -14.14 -9.88 0.39
N ASP A 47 -15.45 -10.15 0.47
CA ASP A 47 -16.40 -9.86 -0.62
C ASP A 47 -16.58 -8.35 -0.86
N GLU A 48 -16.70 -7.56 0.21
CA GLU A 48 -16.84 -6.12 0.13
C GLU A 48 -15.51 -5.40 0.33
N PRO A 49 -15.17 -4.39 -0.50
CA PRO A 49 -13.93 -3.67 -0.35
C PRO A 49 -13.88 -2.85 0.94
N ILE A 50 -12.70 -2.81 1.56
CA ILE A 50 -12.49 -2.01 2.76
C ILE A 50 -12.32 -0.54 2.35
N VAL A 51 -13.17 0.32 2.88
CA VAL A 51 -13.03 1.77 2.69
C VAL A 51 -11.87 2.30 3.55
N ALA A 52 -10.85 2.81 2.89
CA ALA A 52 -9.67 3.43 3.48
C ALA A 52 -9.74 4.95 3.43
N SER A 53 -9.12 5.58 4.44
CA SER A 53 -8.97 7.05 4.49
C SER A 53 -7.67 7.53 3.90
N ARG A 54 -6.76 6.64 3.52
CA ARG A 54 -5.53 6.94 2.79
C ARG A 54 -5.76 6.89 1.28
N SER A 55 -5.01 7.69 0.52
CA SER A 55 -5.02 7.63 -0.94
C SER A 55 -4.44 6.30 -1.45
N GLU A 56 -4.77 5.93 -2.70
CA GLU A 56 -4.23 4.73 -3.33
C GLU A 56 -2.71 4.80 -3.39
N HIS A 57 -2.15 5.98 -3.68
CA HIS A 57 -0.71 6.19 -3.76
C HIS A 57 0.00 5.94 -2.43
N ALA A 58 -0.59 6.44 -1.33
CA ALA A 58 -0.04 6.23 0.00
C ALA A 58 -0.10 4.74 0.40
N ILE A 59 -1.17 4.04 0.06
CA ILE A 59 -1.33 2.61 0.36
C ILE A 59 -0.37 1.78 -0.49
N ALA A 60 -0.26 2.06 -1.80
CA ALA A 60 0.64 1.33 -2.71
C ALA A 60 2.11 1.44 -2.27
N ARG A 61 2.54 2.62 -1.79
CA ARG A 61 3.88 2.80 -1.22
C ARG A 61 4.13 1.92 0.02
N GLU A 62 3.15 1.81 0.90
CA GLU A 62 3.23 0.95 2.09
C GLU A 62 3.30 -0.53 1.68
N ILE A 63 2.48 -0.97 0.71
CA ILE A 63 2.53 -2.33 0.16
C ILE A 63 3.93 -2.62 -0.38
N ALA A 64 4.49 -1.71 -1.20
CA ALA A 64 5.83 -1.89 -1.76
C ALA A 64 6.90 -2.00 -0.67
N SER A 65 6.87 -1.09 0.31
CA SER A 65 7.79 -1.12 1.46
C SER A 65 7.68 -2.45 2.24
N ALA A 66 6.45 -2.85 2.57
CA ALA A 66 6.14 -4.04 3.33
C ALA A 66 6.62 -5.32 2.62
N LEU A 67 6.41 -5.42 1.31
CA LEU A 67 6.80 -6.59 0.52
C LEU A 67 8.28 -6.59 0.12
N GLY A 68 9.10 -5.66 0.66
CA GLY A 68 10.52 -5.55 0.33
C GLY A 68 10.78 -5.13 -1.11
N GLN A 69 9.77 -4.60 -1.81
CA GLN A 69 9.90 -4.02 -3.13
C GLN A 69 10.57 -2.66 -2.96
N ARG A 70 11.90 -2.63 -2.96
CA ARG A 70 12.65 -1.37 -3.09
C ARG A 70 12.20 -0.69 -4.37
N SER A 71 11.68 0.52 -4.26
CA SER A 71 11.33 1.35 -5.41
C SER A 71 12.54 1.40 -6.37
N ALA A 72 12.30 1.34 -7.68
CA ALA A 72 13.38 1.48 -8.67
C ALA A 72 14.19 2.78 -8.43
N ALA A 73 13.50 3.86 -8.03
CA ALA A 73 14.11 5.13 -7.64
C ALA A 73 15.16 5.02 -6.52
N ALA A 74 14.96 4.14 -5.52
CA ALA A 74 15.96 3.93 -4.46
C ALA A 74 17.20 3.16 -4.98
N ARG A 75 17.03 2.30 -5.99
CA ARG A 75 18.15 1.60 -6.63
C ARG A 75 18.97 2.54 -7.52
N ASP A 76 18.30 3.44 -8.24
CA ASP A 76 18.95 4.43 -9.09
C ASP A 76 19.71 5.49 -8.28
N ALA A 77 19.14 5.93 -7.15
CA ALA A 77 19.82 6.83 -6.22
C ALA A 77 21.08 6.21 -5.58
N ALA A 78 21.09 4.89 -5.35
CA ALA A 78 22.27 4.18 -4.82
C ALA A 78 23.41 4.11 -5.86
N ARG A 79 23.08 3.89 -7.15
CA ARG A 79 24.07 3.93 -8.24
C ARG A 79 24.68 5.31 -8.46
N GLY A 80 23.90 6.37 -8.29
CA GLY A 80 24.40 7.75 -8.46
C GLY A 80 25.43 8.16 -7.41
N GLN A 81 25.43 7.53 -6.24
CA GLN A 81 26.37 7.81 -5.14
C GLN A 81 27.70 7.05 -5.26
N GLU A 82 27.73 5.90 -5.95
CA GLU A 82 28.96 5.15 -6.21
C GLU A 82 29.86 5.80 -7.27
N ALA A 83 29.31 6.66 -8.14
CA ALA A 83 30.08 7.31 -9.21
C ALA A 83 30.88 8.56 -8.76
N LEU A 84 30.89 8.88 -7.46
CA LEU A 84 31.50 10.09 -6.89
C LEU A 84 32.81 9.84 -6.12
N PHE A 85 33.40 8.64 -6.22
CA PHE A 85 34.69 8.30 -5.60
C PHE A 85 35.68 7.75 -6.63
#